data_AF-C5D9V2-F1
#
_entry.id   AF-C5D9V2-F1
#
_cell.length_a   1.000
_cell.length_b   1.000
_cell.length_c   1.000
_cell.angle_alpha   90.00
_cell.angle_beta   90.00
_cell.angle_gamma   90.00
#
_symmetry.space_group_name_H-M   'P 1'
#
loop_
_entity.id
_entity.type
_entity.pdbx_description
1 polymer ?
#
loop_
_entity_poly.entity_id
_entity_poly.type
_entity_poly.pdbx_seq_one_letter_code
_entity_poly.pdbx_strand_id
1 'polypeptide(L)'
;MNKYSSFYDGNSTVWHDSSILEHYGLHELNFESVKSYREKFAAVKPNHPWNGLETKEFLYKIGAWGKLRDSSKEGVTLAGLLMFSEERIITEVLPQYFLEYRESLNGIVTNDWTKRFTSQDGTWSGNLYDFYFKVISQLKNNDMDRSMQIALHEALVNAIVHADYLGEGGIIVEKENGVFRFANPGLFRIPIDSALSGHMSNLRNPNLFKMFILIGLCKRAGFGLKHIVTTWSNPQYKQPEFIQHSNPERTVVILYPFDFPDETAASYETDIYQDIEQHDDSEMDLTLTEEDLNSINKQQNSVNNEDSSINSEEKSVNKQDNSVNKSPNSINNGVDFVNNDADSVNNEPNSINNGSDSINNEPSSSDPYKEKSEIDEKLWNIAELARRKKRLPPSVMENIILQLCAQRPLMLKELAALLERTPDGLRNNYLGKLLEEGKICLKYPDQPNHPRQAYMKAPE
;
A
#
# COMPACT_ATOMS: atom_id res chain seq x y z
N MET A 1 27.08 -25.87 10.77
CA MET A 1 26.94 -24.79 11.78
C MET A 1 26.81 -23.48 11.03
N ASN A 2 25.63 -22.86 11.04
CA ASN A 2 25.36 -21.64 10.27
C ASN A 2 25.85 -20.41 11.03
N LYS A 3 26.54 -19.50 10.34
CA LYS A 3 27.04 -18.22 10.91
C LYS A 3 25.98 -17.11 10.98
N TYR A 4 24.74 -17.36 10.53
CA TYR A 4 23.67 -16.36 10.45
C TYR A 4 22.81 -16.21 11.72
N SER A 5 23.08 -16.98 12.78
CA SER A 5 22.27 -16.97 14.02
C SER A 5 22.61 -15.85 15.02
N SER A 6 23.45 -14.86 14.66
CA SER A 6 23.99 -13.86 15.60
C SER A 6 23.79 -12.41 15.16
N PHE A 7 22.58 -12.06 14.71
CA PHE A 7 22.16 -10.67 14.44
C PHE A 7 20.88 -10.24 15.19
N TYR A 8 20.48 -11.00 16.22
CA TYR A 8 19.47 -10.56 17.19
C TYR A 8 20.12 -9.75 18.31
N ASP A 9 20.51 -8.51 18.01
CA ASP A 9 21.15 -7.60 18.95
C ASP A 9 20.29 -6.35 19.25
N GLY A 10 19.54 -6.41 20.35
CA GLY A 10 19.08 -5.26 21.15
C GLY A 10 18.03 -4.31 20.58
N ASN A 11 17.86 -4.19 19.26
CA ASN A 11 16.94 -3.23 18.63
C ASN A 11 15.89 -3.93 17.76
N SER A 12 14.64 -3.46 17.83
CA SER A 12 13.57 -3.82 16.89
C SER A 12 13.79 -3.14 15.54
N THR A 13 14.71 -3.68 14.76
CA THR A 13 15.04 -3.20 13.42
C THR A 13 13.80 -3.33 12.52
N VAL A 14 13.05 -2.24 12.32
CA VAL A 14 11.92 -2.21 11.39
C VAL A 14 12.50 -2.25 9.97
N TRP A 15 12.39 -3.40 9.29
CA TRP A 15 12.81 -3.49 7.89
C TRP A 15 11.88 -2.63 7.04
N HIS A 16 12.47 -1.76 6.23
CA HIS A 16 11.75 -0.94 5.27
C HIS A 16 11.96 -1.54 3.88
N ASP A 17 11.06 -1.28 2.93
CA ASP A 17 11.21 -1.81 1.57
C ASP A 17 12.45 -1.24 0.82
N SER A 18 13.04 -0.16 1.35
CA SER A 18 14.32 0.43 0.94
C SER A 18 15.56 -0.22 1.57
N SER A 19 15.42 -1.16 2.52
CA SER A 19 16.55 -1.85 3.14
C SER A 19 17.40 -2.57 2.09
N ILE A 20 18.72 -2.36 2.11
CA ILE A 20 19.66 -2.98 1.18
C ILE A 20 20.06 -4.35 1.73
N LEU A 21 19.90 -5.38 0.91
CA LEU A 21 20.29 -6.75 1.21
C LEU A 21 21.75 -6.94 0.77
N GLU A 22 22.66 -6.97 1.74
CA GLU A 22 24.08 -7.15 1.46
C GLU A 22 24.33 -8.55 0.86
N HIS A 23 25.22 -8.61 -0.12
CA HIS A 23 25.54 -9.78 -0.95
C HIS A 23 24.48 -10.22 -1.97
N TYR A 24 23.23 -9.74 -1.90
CA TYR A 24 22.22 -10.00 -2.92
C TYR A 24 22.48 -9.12 -4.16
N GLY A 25 23.00 -9.75 -5.21
CA GLY A 25 23.36 -9.15 -6.49
C GLY A 25 22.23 -9.14 -7.55
N LEU A 26 22.60 -9.18 -8.83
CA LEU A 26 21.64 -9.21 -9.94
C LEU A 26 21.21 -10.64 -10.33
N HIS A 27 21.91 -11.67 -9.83
CA HIS A 27 21.67 -13.08 -10.16
C HIS A 27 20.56 -13.73 -9.32
N GLU A 28 20.10 -13.04 -8.29
CA GLU A 28 19.00 -13.36 -7.39
C GLU A 28 17.65 -12.83 -7.89
N LEU A 29 17.63 -12.10 -9.02
CA LEU A 29 16.43 -11.57 -9.65
C LEU A 29 16.04 -12.46 -10.85
N ASN A 30 14.78 -12.87 -10.93
CA ASN A 30 14.24 -13.50 -12.11
C ASN A 30 14.29 -12.52 -13.30
N PHE A 31 15.11 -12.86 -14.29
CA PHE A 31 15.41 -11.97 -15.40
C PHE A 31 14.17 -11.68 -16.27
N GLU A 32 13.25 -12.64 -16.41
CA GLU A 32 12.04 -12.47 -17.22
C GLU A 32 11.02 -11.55 -16.54
N SER A 33 10.86 -11.61 -15.21
CA SER A 33 10.07 -10.62 -14.45
C SER A 33 10.62 -9.20 -14.63
N VAL A 34 11.95 -9.01 -14.51
CA VAL A 34 12.62 -7.71 -14.69
C VAL A 34 12.50 -7.18 -16.12
N LYS A 35 12.67 -8.05 -17.12
CA LYS A 35 12.55 -7.74 -18.55
C LYS A 35 11.12 -7.37 -18.93
N SER A 36 10.14 -8.18 -18.53
CA SER A 36 8.70 -7.92 -18.71
C SER A 36 8.30 -6.58 -18.07
N TYR A 37 8.82 -6.28 -16.87
CA TYR A 37 8.58 -4.98 -16.22
C TYR A 37 9.19 -3.81 -17.01
N ARG A 38 10.41 -3.97 -17.55
CA ARG A 38 11.05 -2.96 -18.44
C ARG A 38 10.24 -2.73 -19.72
N GLU A 39 9.72 -3.78 -20.33
CA GLU A 39 8.87 -3.70 -21.53
C GLU A 39 7.56 -2.93 -21.23
N LYS A 40 6.88 -3.23 -20.13
CA LYS A 40 5.70 -2.47 -19.67
C LYS A 40 6.03 -1.02 -19.33
N PHE A 41 7.17 -0.76 -18.71
CA PHE A 41 7.63 0.60 -18.40
C PHE A 41 7.87 1.42 -19.68
N ALA A 42 8.54 0.84 -20.68
CA ALA A 42 8.76 1.47 -21.97
C ALA A 42 7.43 1.70 -22.73
N ALA A 43 6.48 0.75 -22.67
CA ALA A 43 5.16 0.92 -23.29
C ALA A 43 4.35 2.07 -22.65
N VAL A 44 4.42 2.25 -21.34
CA VAL A 44 3.75 3.36 -20.62
C VAL A 44 4.50 4.69 -20.79
N LYS A 45 5.82 4.65 -20.98
CA LYS A 45 6.69 5.84 -21.07
C LYS A 45 7.75 5.69 -22.17
N PRO A 46 7.37 5.71 -23.46
CA PRO A 46 8.29 5.40 -24.57
C PRO A 46 9.49 6.35 -24.66
N ASN A 47 9.27 7.64 -24.36
CA ASN A 47 10.29 8.68 -24.43
C ASN A 47 11.04 8.89 -23.09
N HIS A 48 10.97 7.94 -22.14
CA HIS A 48 11.62 8.11 -20.84
C HIS A 48 13.14 7.89 -20.94
N PRO A 49 13.98 8.77 -20.36
CA PRO A 49 15.44 8.61 -20.39
C PRO A 49 15.95 7.35 -19.66
N TRP A 50 15.08 6.65 -18.92
CA TRP A 50 15.44 5.39 -18.25
C TRP A 50 15.41 4.17 -19.18
N ASN A 51 14.80 4.28 -20.36
CA ASN A 51 14.70 3.16 -21.32
C ASN A 51 16.08 2.80 -21.91
N GLY A 52 17.01 3.76 -21.99
CA GLY A 52 18.38 3.56 -22.45
C GLY A 52 19.41 3.25 -21.36
N LEU A 53 18.99 3.07 -20.09
CA LEU A 53 19.92 2.72 -19.00
C LEU A 53 20.25 1.22 -19.02
N GLU A 54 21.36 0.85 -18.38
CA GLU A 54 21.64 -0.54 -18.03
C GLU A 54 20.66 -1.08 -16.97
N THR A 55 20.54 -2.41 -16.85
CA THR A 55 19.59 -3.07 -15.93
C THR A 55 19.81 -2.63 -14.47
N LYS A 56 21.06 -2.60 -14.00
CA LYS A 56 21.40 -2.20 -12.63
C LYS A 56 21.02 -0.75 -12.33
N GLU A 57 21.35 0.18 -13.23
CA GLU A 57 20.99 1.59 -13.07
C GLU A 57 19.47 1.80 -13.09
N PHE A 58 18.76 1.10 -13.97
CA PHE A 58 17.29 1.12 -14.01
C PHE A 58 16.67 0.60 -12.71
N LEU A 59 17.14 -0.55 -12.19
CA LEU A 59 16.71 -1.08 -10.89
C LEU A 59 16.95 -0.06 -9.76
N TYR A 60 18.07 0.66 -9.79
CA TYR A 60 18.35 1.75 -8.85
C TYR A 60 17.41 2.95 -9.01
N LYS A 61 17.07 3.36 -10.25
CA LYS A 61 16.09 4.44 -10.48
C LYS A 61 14.69 4.06 -9.97
N ILE A 62 14.23 2.82 -10.21
CA ILE A 62 12.89 2.39 -9.76
C ILE A 62 12.84 2.10 -8.26
N GLY A 63 13.96 1.78 -7.61
CA GLY A 63 14.06 1.51 -6.16
C GLY A 63 14.18 0.03 -5.77
N ALA A 64 14.45 -0.84 -6.75
CA ALA A 64 14.72 -2.27 -6.57
C ALA A 64 16.21 -2.57 -6.29
N TRP A 65 17.11 -1.62 -6.58
CA TRP A 65 18.53 -1.68 -6.21
C TRP A 65 18.87 -0.50 -5.31
N GLY A 66 19.72 -0.73 -4.31
CA GLY A 66 20.16 0.27 -3.34
C GLY A 66 21.67 0.43 -3.34
N LYS A 67 22.13 1.63 -2.98
CA LYS A 67 23.55 1.96 -2.83
C LYS A 67 23.74 3.01 -1.74
N LEU A 68 24.51 2.67 -0.72
CA LEU A 68 24.99 3.62 0.28
C LEU A 68 26.06 4.53 -0.35
N ARG A 69 26.18 5.76 0.17
CA ARG A 69 27.22 6.71 -0.27
C ARG A 69 28.46 6.66 0.62
N ASP A 70 28.23 6.44 1.90
CA ASP A 70 29.25 6.52 2.95
C ASP A 70 29.97 5.17 3.17
N SER A 71 29.61 4.16 2.38
CA SER A 71 30.29 2.87 2.29
C SER A 71 30.11 2.28 0.90
N SER A 72 30.99 1.36 0.48
CA SER A 72 30.90 0.65 -0.81
C SER A 72 29.76 -0.38 -0.90
N LYS A 73 28.77 -0.32 0.01
CA LYS A 73 27.67 -1.28 0.12
C LYS A 73 26.56 -0.96 -0.89
N GLU A 74 26.28 -1.91 -1.76
CA GLU A 74 25.17 -1.88 -2.72
C GLU A 74 24.63 -3.30 -2.91
N GLY A 75 23.38 -3.42 -3.34
CA GLY A 75 22.68 -4.68 -3.49
C GLY A 75 21.21 -4.49 -3.85
N VAL A 76 20.48 -5.59 -3.99
CA VAL A 76 19.02 -5.58 -4.11
C VAL A 76 18.38 -4.98 -2.86
N THR A 77 17.31 -4.21 -3.02
CA THR A 77 16.48 -3.77 -1.89
C THR A 77 15.44 -4.82 -1.54
N LEU A 78 14.91 -4.78 -0.31
CA LEU A 78 13.77 -5.65 0.07
C LEU A 78 12.59 -5.53 -0.92
N ALA A 79 12.30 -4.32 -1.43
CA ALA A 79 11.33 -4.12 -2.50
C ALA A 79 11.74 -4.79 -3.82
N GLY A 80 13.02 -4.76 -4.20
CA GLY A 80 13.52 -5.44 -5.39
C GLY A 80 13.44 -6.96 -5.31
N LEU A 81 13.77 -7.52 -4.14
CA LEU A 81 13.64 -8.94 -3.82
C LEU A 81 12.18 -9.38 -3.97
N LEU A 82 11.27 -8.73 -3.21
CA LEU A 82 9.83 -9.01 -3.23
C LEU A 82 9.19 -8.85 -4.62
N MET A 83 9.66 -7.88 -5.42
CA MET A 83 9.07 -7.60 -6.73
C MET A 83 9.61 -8.51 -7.84
N PHE A 84 10.86 -9.00 -7.76
CA PHE A 84 11.54 -9.61 -8.91
C PHE A 84 12.37 -10.87 -8.63
N SER A 85 12.62 -11.28 -7.39
CA SER A 85 13.32 -12.55 -7.11
C SER A 85 12.45 -13.78 -7.41
N GLU A 86 12.98 -14.97 -7.17
CA GLU A 86 12.18 -16.20 -7.11
C GLU A 86 11.83 -16.50 -5.64
N GLU A 87 10.67 -17.12 -5.38
CA GLU A 87 10.15 -17.39 -4.02
C GLU A 87 11.22 -17.93 -3.08
N ARG A 88 12.00 -18.92 -3.52
CA ARG A 88 13.06 -19.55 -2.73
C ARG A 88 14.08 -18.55 -2.17
N ILE A 89 14.37 -17.49 -2.92
CA ILE A 89 15.30 -16.43 -2.54
C ILE A 89 14.59 -15.35 -1.69
N ILE A 90 13.28 -15.18 -1.86
CA ILE A 90 12.45 -14.34 -0.99
C ILE A 90 12.32 -14.98 0.40
N THR A 91 12.04 -16.28 0.51
CA THR A 91 11.88 -16.99 1.79
C THR A 91 13.19 -17.24 2.55
N GLU A 92 14.35 -17.09 1.91
CA GLU A 92 15.66 -17.00 2.59
C GLU A 92 15.82 -15.71 3.41
N VAL A 93 15.07 -14.66 3.08
CA VAL A 93 15.07 -13.36 3.79
C VAL A 93 13.80 -13.18 4.64
N LEU A 94 12.67 -13.72 4.16
CA LEU A 94 11.33 -13.55 4.73
C LEU A 94 10.63 -14.92 4.86
N PRO A 95 10.91 -15.72 5.90
CA PRO A 95 10.41 -17.10 5.99
C PRO A 95 8.87 -17.24 6.00
N GLN A 96 8.14 -16.21 6.43
CA GLN A 96 6.67 -16.16 6.41
C GLN A 96 6.08 -15.63 5.08
N TYR A 97 6.91 -15.43 4.05
CA TYR A 97 6.44 -14.93 2.75
C TYR A 97 5.58 -15.98 2.03
N PHE A 98 4.29 -15.66 1.88
CA PHE A 98 3.32 -16.49 1.19
C PHE A 98 2.37 -15.62 0.37
N LEU A 99 2.07 -16.08 -0.85
CA LEU A 99 1.06 -15.53 -1.73
C LEU A 99 0.11 -16.65 -2.17
N GLU A 100 -1.19 -16.41 -2.18
CA GLU A 100 -2.21 -17.37 -2.65
C GLU A 100 -3.30 -16.69 -3.48
N TYR A 101 -3.74 -17.38 -4.53
CA TYR A 101 -5.03 -17.14 -5.17
C TYR A 101 -5.89 -18.41 -5.08
N ARG A 102 -7.18 -18.27 -4.76
CA ARG A 102 -8.14 -19.38 -4.72
C ARG A 102 -9.53 -18.96 -5.21
N GLU A 103 -10.21 -19.86 -5.91
CA GLU A 103 -11.49 -19.60 -6.58
C GLU A 103 -12.49 -20.74 -6.35
N SER A 104 -13.63 -20.45 -5.71
CA SER A 104 -14.76 -21.36 -5.49
C SER A 104 -15.97 -20.97 -6.36
N LEU A 105 -16.68 -21.97 -6.89
CA LEU A 105 -17.87 -21.79 -7.74
C LEU A 105 -19.18 -22.34 -7.13
N ASN A 106 -19.09 -23.17 -6.08
CA ASN A 106 -20.23 -23.84 -5.46
C ASN A 106 -20.09 -23.84 -3.93
N GLY A 107 -20.87 -23.03 -3.22
CA GLY A 107 -20.88 -22.97 -1.74
C GLY A 107 -21.60 -24.15 -1.07
N ILE A 108 -21.25 -25.40 -1.44
CA ILE A 108 -21.91 -26.63 -0.94
C ILE A 108 -20.89 -27.71 -0.47
N VAL A 109 -19.62 -27.61 -0.87
CA VAL A 109 -18.56 -28.53 -0.41
C VAL A 109 -17.35 -27.73 0.05
N THR A 110 -16.96 -27.91 1.31
CA THR A 110 -15.75 -27.32 1.88
C THR A 110 -14.50 -27.87 1.17
N ASN A 111 -13.55 -26.99 0.85
CA ASN A 111 -12.23 -27.24 0.24
C ASN A 111 -12.12 -27.54 -1.28
N ASP A 112 -13.21 -27.64 -2.06
CA ASP A 112 -13.11 -27.87 -3.52
C ASP A 112 -12.79 -26.58 -4.33
N TRP A 113 -11.52 -26.15 -4.27
CA TRP A 113 -11.01 -24.99 -5.00
C TRP A 113 -10.90 -25.27 -6.52
N THR A 114 -11.76 -24.62 -7.31
CA THR A 114 -11.82 -24.79 -8.78
C THR A 114 -10.60 -24.24 -9.51
N LYS A 115 -9.92 -23.25 -8.92
CA LYS A 115 -8.54 -22.86 -9.23
C LYS A 115 -7.83 -22.50 -7.94
N ARG A 116 -6.55 -22.86 -7.86
CA ARG A 116 -5.65 -22.44 -6.79
C ARG A 116 -4.23 -22.31 -7.35
N PHE A 117 -3.47 -21.32 -6.89
CA PHE A 117 -2.02 -21.23 -7.10
C PHE A 117 -1.38 -20.47 -5.95
N THR A 118 -0.13 -20.79 -5.62
CA THR A 118 0.60 -20.20 -4.48
C THR A 118 2.03 -19.81 -4.88
N SER A 119 2.70 -18.96 -4.11
CA SER A 119 4.12 -18.65 -4.36
C SER A 119 5.03 -19.87 -4.32
N GLN A 120 4.64 -20.91 -3.57
CA GLN A 120 5.40 -22.13 -3.31
C GLN A 120 5.06 -23.30 -4.27
N ASP A 121 4.14 -23.13 -5.23
CA ASP A 121 3.72 -24.22 -6.13
C ASP A 121 4.77 -24.61 -7.20
N GLY A 122 5.84 -23.82 -7.34
CA GLY A 122 6.96 -24.09 -8.25
C GLY A 122 6.64 -23.93 -9.75
N THR A 123 5.41 -23.53 -10.12
CA THR A 123 5.00 -23.37 -11.53
C THR A 123 5.30 -21.98 -12.11
N TRP A 124 5.84 -21.07 -11.30
CA TRP A 124 6.13 -19.67 -11.62
C TRP A 124 7.12 -19.07 -10.60
N SER A 125 7.55 -17.83 -10.83
CA SER A 125 8.55 -17.12 -10.01
C SER A 125 8.15 -16.90 -8.54
N GLY A 126 6.85 -16.86 -8.23
CA GLY A 126 6.35 -16.61 -6.87
C GLY A 126 6.45 -15.16 -6.39
N ASN A 127 6.91 -14.21 -7.21
CA ASN A 127 7.10 -12.80 -6.82
C ASN A 127 5.86 -11.90 -7.03
N LEU A 128 5.88 -10.71 -6.43
CA LEU A 128 4.72 -9.79 -6.46
C LEU A 128 4.36 -9.28 -7.86
N TYR A 129 5.34 -9.16 -8.76
CA TYR A 129 5.11 -8.69 -10.12
C TYR A 129 4.30 -9.72 -10.92
N ASP A 130 4.75 -10.97 -10.93
CA ASP A 130 4.05 -12.04 -11.65
C ASP A 130 2.77 -12.46 -10.93
N PHE A 131 2.72 -12.39 -9.60
CA PHE A 131 1.49 -12.62 -8.81
C PHE A 131 0.39 -11.66 -9.23
N TYR A 132 0.70 -10.38 -9.33
CA TYR A 132 -0.25 -9.36 -9.77
C TYR A 132 -0.85 -9.70 -11.14
N PHE A 133 -0.01 -10.05 -12.12
CA PHE A 133 -0.51 -10.39 -13.46
C PHE A 133 -1.22 -11.75 -13.52
N LYS A 134 -0.82 -12.76 -12.72
CA LYS A 134 -1.55 -14.02 -12.57
C LYS A 134 -2.94 -13.78 -11.98
N VAL A 135 -3.04 -13.12 -10.83
CA VAL A 135 -4.32 -12.81 -10.16
C VAL A 135 -5.24 -12.01 -11.09
N ILE A 136 -4.75 -10.91 -11.67
CA ILE A 136 -5.59 -10.04 -12.51
C ILE A 136 -5.99 -10.67 -13.84
N SER A 137 -5.40 -11.82 -14.23
CA SER A 137 -5.91 -12.64 -15.33
C SER A 137 -7.19 -13.40 -14.97
N GLN A 138 -7.37 -13.76 -13.68
CA GLN A 138 -8.53 -14.51 -13.17
C GLN A 138 -9.68 -13.62 -12.66
N LEU A 139 -9.36 -12.38 -12.27
CA LEU A 139 -10.36 -11.39 -11.83
C LEU A 139 -11.14 -10.76 -13.00
N LYS A 140 -10.69 -10.96 -14.25
CA LYS A 140 -11.39 -10.45 -15.44
C LYS A 140 -12.73 -11.17 -15.61
N ASN A 141 -13.81 -10.39 -15.59
CA ASN A 141 -15.10 -10.77 -16.16
C ASN A 141 -15.49 -9.75 -17.23
N ASN A 142 -16.06 -10.21 -18.34
CA ASN A 142 -16.53 -9.36 -19.44
C ASN A 142 -17.80 -8.58 -19.06
N ASP A 143 -18.62 -9.14 -18.15
CA ASP A 143 -19.88 -8.54 -17.71
C ASP A 143 -19.70 -7.44 -16.66
N MET A 144 -18.46 -7.21 -16.22
CA MET A 144 -18.12 -6.25 -15.16
C MET A 144 -17.67 -4.91 -15.75
N ASP A 145 -18.26 -3.80 -15.28
CA ASP A 145 -17.90 -2.47 -15.76
C ASP A 145 -16.41 -2.12 -15.50
N ARG A 146 -15.88 -1.26 -16.37
CA ARG A 146 -14.51 -0.73 -16.31
C ARG A 146 -14.19 -0.04 -14.98
N SER A 147 -15.15 0.60 -14.31
CA SER A 147 -14.93 1.20 -12.99
C SER A 147 -14.63 0.14 -11.91
N MET A 148 -15.43 -0.94 -11.88
CA MET A 148 -15.22 -2.10 -11.00
C MET A 148 -13.90 -2.82 -11.31
N GLN A 149 -13.56 -3.01 -12.59
CA GLN A 149 -12.27 -3.58 -12.98
C GLN A 149 -11.10 -2.73 -12.43
N ILE A 150 -11.16 -1.40 -12.58
CA ILE A 150 -10.14 -0.48 -12.02
C ILE A 150 -10.10 -0.56 -10.49
N ALA A 151 -11.24 -0.74 -9.82
CA ALA A 151 -11.28 -0.90 -8.37
C ALA A 151 -10.68 -2.24 -7.90
N LEU A 152 -10.86 -3.35 -8.62
CA LEU A 152 -10.16 -4.62 -8.35
C LEU A 152 -8.64 -4.50 -8.56
N HIS A 153 -8.21 -3.80 -9.62
CA HIS A 153 -6.80 -3.47 -9.82
C HIS A 153 -6.24 -2.69 -8.61
N GLU A 154 -6.94 -1.66 -8.16
CA GLU A 154 -6.50 -0.80 -7.04
C GLU A 154 -6.55 -1.54 -5.69
N ALA A 155 -7.55 -2.41 -5.46
CA ALA A 155 -7.63 -3.26 -4.26
C ALA A 155 -6.44 -4.24 -4.17
N LEU A 156 -6.10 -4.91 -5.28
CA LEU A 156 -4.96 -5.81 -5.35
C LEU A 156 -3.62 -5.09 -5.08
N VAL A 157 -3.40 -3.91 -5.69
CA VAL A 157 -2.17 -3.16 -5.41
C VAL A 157 -2.16 -2.63 -3.97
N ASN A 158 -3.29 -2.19 -3.41
CA ASN A 158 -3.36 -1.76 -2.02
C ASN A 158 -2.97 -2.90 -1.07
N ALA A 159 -3.49 -4.11 -1.27
CA ALA A 159 -3.12 -5.30 -0.48
C ALA A 159 -1.60 -5.56 -0.55
N ILE A 160 -0.98 -5.43 -1.73
CA ILE A 160 0.47 -5.60 -1.94
C ILE A 160 1.28 -4.49 -1.25
N VAL A 161 0.96 -3.21 -1.47
CA VAL A 161 1.82 -2.09 -0.99
C VAL A 161 1.61 -1.75 0.49
N HIS A 162 0.56 -2.29 1.12
CA HIS A 162 0.29 -2.17 2.55
C HIS A 162 0.54 -3.46 3.36
N ALA A 163 0.87 -4.59 2.72
CA ALA A 163 1.23 -5.84 3.39
C ALA A 163 2.46 -5.72 4.30
N ASP A 164 2.37 -6.29 5.51
CA ASP A 164 3.52 -6.54 6.38
C ASP A 164 4.22 -7.85 6.05
N TYR A 165 5.28 -7.77 5.26
CA TYR A 165 6.05 -8.94 4.82
C TYR A 165 6.90 -9.60 5.92
N LEU A 166 6.93 -9.03 7.13
CA LEU A 166 7.45 -9.71 8.34
C LEU A 166 6.34 -10.44 9.13
N GLY A 167 5.07 -10.19 8.81
CA GLY A 167 3.91 -10.81 9.45
C GLY A 167 3.48 -12.13 8.81
N GLU A 168 2.56 -12.82 9.49
CA GLU A 168 2.14 -14.18 9.14
C GLU A 168 0.89 -14.22 8.24
N GLY A 169 0.59 -15.40 7.68
CA GLY A 169 -0.63 -15.66 6.91
C GLY A 169 -0.65 -15.12 5.46
N GLY A 170 0.32 -14.30 5.07
CA GLY A 170 0.56 -13.91 3.68
C GLY A 170 -0.59 -13.13 3.00
N ILE A 171 -0.38 -12.83 1.71
CA ILE A 171 -1.40 -12.19 0.87
C ILE A 171 -2.27 -13.27 0.22
N ILE A 172 -3.56 -13.29 0.56
CA ILE A 172 -4.54 -14.21 -0.03
C ILE A 172 -5.54 -13.39 -0.84
N VAL A 173 -5.76 -13.79 -2.08
CA VAL A 173 -6.82 -13.26 -2.95
C VAL A 173 -7.81 -14.36 -3.25
N GLU A 174 -9.06 -14.14 -2.89
CA GLU A 174 -10.12 -15.11 -3.00
C GLU A 174 -11.27 -14.59 -3.86
N LYS A 175 -11.85 -15.47 -4.66
CA LYS A 175 -12.99 -15.21 -5.52
C LYS A 175 -14.03 -16.31 -5.31
N GLU A 176 -15.17 -15.94 -4.74
CA GLU A 176 -16.22 -16.88 -4.33
C GLU A 176 -17.58 -16.31 -4.71
N ASN A 177 -18.38 -17.04 -5.48
CA ASN A 177 -19.77 -16.66 -5.82
C ASN A 177 -19.92 -15.21 -6.37
N GLY A 178 -18.86 -14.64 -6.96
CA GLY A 178 -18.81 -13.25 -7.42
C GLY A 178 -18.33 -12.21 -6.38
N VAL A 179 -18.19 -12.59 -5.11
CA VAL A 179 -17.44 -11.85 -4.08
C VAL A 179 -15.94 -11.88 -4.41
N PHE A 180 -15.24 -10.79 -4.14
CA PHE A 180 -13.77 -10.74 -4.18
C PHE A 180 -13.24 -10.32 -2.80
N ARG A 181 -12.45 -11.18 -2.15
CA ARG A 181 -11.79 -10.89 -0.85
C ARG A 181 -10.29 -10.73 -1.07
N PHE A 182 -9.72 -9.64 -0.58
CA PHE A 182 -8.28 -9.34 -0.61
C PHE A 182 -7.75 -9.23 0.82
N ALA A 183 -6.98 -10.21 1.28
CA ALA A 183 -6.40 -10.23 2.62
C ALA A 183 -4.89 -9.99 2.57
N ASN A 184 -4.37 -9.11 3.42
CA ASN A 184 -2.94 -8.87 3.60
C ASN A 184 -2.54 -8.86 5.09
N PRO A 185 -1.29 -9.25 5.42
CA PRO A 185 -0.78 -9.16 6.78
C PRO A 185 -0.61 -7.70 7.20
N GLY A 186 -0.74 -7.44 8.50
CA GLY A 186 -0.60 -6.12 9.10
C GLY A 186 -1.86 -5.26 9.05
N LEU A 187 -2.02 -4.40 10.05
CA LEU A 187 -3.09 -3.42 10.15
C LEU A 187 -2.86 -2.18 9.26
N PHE A 188 -3.94 -1.42 9.00
CA PHE A 188 -3.92 -0.04 8.52
C PHE A 188 -3.06 0.87 9.41
N ARG A 189 -2.24 1.72 8.79
CA ARG A 189 -1.34 2.68 9.48
C ARG A 189 -1.98 4.04 9.81
N ILE A 190 -3.27 4.21 9.52
CA ILE A 190 -4.12 5.38 9.80
C ILE A 190 -5.57 4.89 10.00
N PRO A 191 -6.46 5.63 10.71
CA PRO A 191 -7.87 5.22 10.84
C PRO A 191 -8.55 5.03 9.48
N ILE A 192 -9.47 4.06 9.39
CA ILE A 192 -10.14 3.69 8.13
C ILE A 192 -10.81 4.92 7.50
N ASP A 193 -11.60 5.69 8.24
CA ASP A 193 -12.28 6.90 7.74
C ASP A 193 -11.31 7.92 7.13
N SER A 194 -10.13 8.07 7.74
CA SER A 194 -9.08 8.97 7.25
C SER A 194 -8.52 8.49 5.90
N ALA A 195 -8.37 7.17 5.73
CA ALA A 195 -7.95 6.54 4.49
C ALA A 195 -9.03 6.63 3.39
N LEU A 196 -10.30 6.38 3.73
CA LEU A 196 -11.44 6.49 2.81
C LEU A 196 -11.66 7.93 2.33
N SER A 197 -11.40 8.94 3.18
CA SER A 197 -11.48 10.36 2.79
C SER A 197 -10.56 10.73 1.63
N GLY A 198 -9.44 9.99 1.48
CA GLY A 198 -8.42 10.13 0.44
C GLY A 198 -7.38 11.23 0.66
N HIS A 199 -7.39 11.93 1.80
CA HIS A 199 -6.47 13.04 2.08
C HIS A 199 -5.15 12.62 2.73
N MET A 200 -5.08 11.41 3.30
CA MET A 200 -3.89 10.88 3.97
C MET A 200 -3.58 9.46 3.49
N SER A 201 -2.29 9.14 3.39
CA SER A 201 -1.82 7.80 3.09
C SER A 201 -0.46 7.58 3.76
N ASN A 202 -0.34 6.49 4.51
CA ASN A 202 0.90 6.02 5.12
C ASN A 202 1.23 4.65 4.53
N LEU A 203 1.94 4.66 3.41
CA LEU A 203 2.36 3.45 2.70
C LEU A 203 3.26 2.59 3.59
N ARG A 204 3.06 1.26 3.56
CA ARG A 204 4.00 0.34 4.23
C ARG A 204 5.25 0.13 3.36
N ASN A 205 5.06 -0.01 2.05
CA ASN A 205 6.11 -0.30 1.08
C ASN A 205 6.16 0.78 -0.06
N PRO A 206 6.85 1.92 0.15
CA PRO A 206 6.87 3.03 -0.81
C PRO A 206 7.58 2.76 -2.15
N ASN A 207 8.62 1.91 -2.19
CA ASN A 207 9.30 1.52 -3.43
C ASN A 207 8.47 0.52 -4.23
N LEU A 208 7.78 -0.44 -3.57
CA LEU A 208 6.78 -1.27 -4.25
C LEU A 208 5.71 -0.40 -4.91
N PHE A 209 5.10 0.52 -4.15
CA PHE A 209 4.09 1.45 -4.67
C PHE A 209 4.61 2.31 -5.84
N LYS A 210 5.82 2.83 -5.73
CA LYS A 210 6.52 3.55 -6.80
C LYS A 210 6.68 2.68 -8.05
N MET A 211 7.01 1.39 -7.92
CA MET A 211 7.11 0.49 -9.07
C MET A 211 5.75 0.28 -9.77
N PHE A 212 4.66 0.05 -9.04
CA PHE A 212 3.31 -0.03 -9.62
C PHE A 212 2.88 1.28 -10.33
N ILE A 213 3.23 2.46 -9.80
CA ILE A 213 3.02 3.76 -10.49
C ILE A 213 3.85 3.85 -11.79
N LEU A 214 5.10 3.39 -11.79
CA LEU A 214 6.00 3.56 -12.93
C LEU A 214 5.54 2.76 -14.17
N ILE A 215 4.90 1.60 -13.98
CA ILE A 215 4.22 0.83 -15.03
C ILE A 215 2.70 1.14 -15.16
N GLY A 216 2.25 2.28 -14.61
CA GLY A 216 0.92 2.84 -14.89
C GLY A 216 -0.27 2.13 -14.22
N LEU A 217 -0.03 1.25 -13.25
CA LEU A 217 -1.06 0.44 -12.60
C LEU A 217 -1.77 1.18 -11.45
N CYS A 218 -1.11 2.19 -10.86
CA CYS A 218 -1.71 3.10 -9.88
C CYS A 218 -1.47 4.56 -10.27
N LYS A 219 -2.32 5.47 -9.76
CA LYS A 219 -2.26 6.92 -10.05
C LYS A 219 -1.44 7.70 -9.00
N ARG A 220 -1.96 7.78 -7.77
CA ARG A 220 -1.40 8.55 -6.64
C ARG A 220 -1.87 7.95 -5.32
N ALA A 221 -1.02 7.99 -4.29
CA ALA A 221 -1.35 7.50 -2.95
C ALA A 221 -2.56 8.26 -2.36
N GLY A 222 -3.34 7.58 -1.52
CA GLY A 222 -4.55 8.11 -0.88
C GLY A 222 -5.83 8.03 -1.73
N PHE A 223 -5.74 8.13 -3.06
CA PHE A 223 -6.94 8.17 -3.91
C PHE A 223 -7.58 6.79 -4.17
N GLY A 224 -6.87 5.69 -3.91
CA GLY A 224 -7.31 4.35 -4.29
C GLY A 224 -8.56 3.85 -3.55
N LEU A 225 -8.53 3.87 -2.22
CA LEU A 225 -9.67 3.46 -1.39
C LEU A 225 -10.91 4.34 -1.64
N LYS A 226 -10.69 5.65 -1.85
CA LYS A 226 -11.74 6.57 -2.26
C LYS A 226 -12.36 6.20 -3.62
N HIS A 227 -11.54 5.78 -4.59
CA HIS A 227 -12.04 5.30 -5.90
C HIS A 227 -12.88 4.02 -5.74
N ILE A 228 -12.45 3.08 -4.89
CA ILE A 228 -13.18 1.85 -4.57
C ILE A 228 -14.57 2.21 -4.00
N VAL A 229 -14.65 3.02 -2.94
CA VAL A 229 -15.94 3.45 -2.36
C VAL A 229 -16.80 4.25 -3.37
N THR A 230 -16.17 5.12 -4.18
CA THR A 230 -16.90 5.90 -5.21
C THR A 230 -17.53 5.00 -6.28
N THR A 231 -16.84 3.92 -6.67
CA THR A 231 -17.34 2.94 -7.65
C THR A 231 -18.59 2.22 -7.14
N TRP A 232 -18.66 1.93 -5.84
CA TRP A 232 -19.81 1.30 -5.20
C TRP A 232 -20.88 2.28 -4.68
N SER A 233 -20.76 3.59 -4.92
CA SER A 233 -21.72 4.58 -4.43
C SER A 233 -23.10 4.55 -5.12
N ASN A 234 -23.36 3.58 -6.01
CA ASN A 234 -24.68 3.27 -6.54
C ASN A 234 -25.48 2.43 -5.51
N PRO A 235 -26.68 2.87 -5.05
CA PRO A 235 -27.49 2.13 -4.07
C PRO A 235 -27.87 0.68 -4.42
N GLN A 236 -27.66 0.24 -5.66
CA GLN A 236 -27.89 -1.14 -6.08
C GLN A 236 -26.83 -2.12 -5.53
N TYR A 237 -25.61 -1.66 -5.22
CA TYR A 237 -24.51 -2.54 -4.81
C TYR A 237 -24.25 -2.49 -3.30
N LYS A 238 -24.04 -3.67 -2.69
CA LYS A 238 -23.58 -3.78 -1.29
C LYS A 238 -22.21 -3.09 -1.15
N GLN A 239 -22.07 -2.24 -0.14
CA GLN A 239 -20.85 -1.45 0.04
C GLN A 239 -19.60 -2.32 0.32
N PRO A 240 -18.40 -1.89 -0.10
CA PRO A 240 -17.14 -2.51 0.25
C PRO A 240 -16.92 -2.61 1.77
N GLU A 241 -16.47 -3.76 2.24
CA GLU A 241 -16.13 -3.96 3.65
C GLU A 241 -14.62 -3.89 3.86
N PHE A 242 -14.21 -3.31 4.99
CA PHE A 242 -12.82 -3.10 5.39
C PHE A 242 -12.63 -3.67 6.80
N ILE A 243 -12.32 -4.96 6.89
CA ILE A 243 -12.24 -5.71 8.14
C ILE A 243 -10.78 -5.71 8.63
N GLN A 244 -10.59 -5.61 9.94
CA GLN A 244 -9.29 -5.64 10.59
C GLN A 244 -9.28 -6.62 11.77
N HIS A 245 -8.38 -7.60 11.75
CA HIS A 245 -8.15 -8.54 12.84
C HIS A 245 -6.83 -8.20 13.52
N SER A 246 -6.77 -8.25 14.86
CA SER A 246 -5.59 -7.86 15.65
C SER A 246 -4.69 -9.03 16.06
N ASN A 247 -5.17 -10.27 15.96
CA ASN A 247 -4.40 -11.46 16.28
C ASN A 247 -4.78 -12.64 15.34
N PRO A 248 -3.94 -13.00 14.35
CA PRO A 248 -2.78 -12.23 13.87
C PRO A 248 -3.21 -10.88 13.28
N GLU A 249 -2.29 -9.91 13.17
CA GLU A 249 -2.60 -8.64 12.48
C GLU A 249 -2.94 -8.90 11.00
N ARG A 250 -4.19 -8.64 10.61
CA ARG A 250 -4.66 -8.79 9.23
C ARG A 250 -5.62 -7.69 8.81
N THR A 251 -5.51 -7.27 7.56
CA THR A 251 -6.49 -6.40 6.89
C THR A 251 -7.16 -7.20 5.77
N VAL A 252 -8.49 -7.13 5.68
CA VAL A 252 -9.28 -7.79 4.62
C VAL A 252 -10.19 -6.75 3.95
N VAL A 253 -10.17 -6.70 2.62
CA VAL A 253 -11.06 -5.85 1.80
C VAL A 253 -11.98 -6.76 1.01
N ILE A 254 -13.30 -6.56 1.13
CA ILE A 254 -14.32 -7.36 0.42
C ILE A 254 -15.09 -6.47 -0.54
N LEU A 255 -15.22 -6.91 -1.80
CA LEU A 255 -15.93 -6.21 -2.88
C LEU A 255 -17.07 -7.07 -3.46
N TYR A 256 -18.20 -6.42 -3.74
CA TYR A 256 -19.44 -7.03 -4.21
C TYR A 256 -19.89 -6.46 -5.57
N PRO A 257 -19.24 -6.83 -6.70
CA PRO A 257 -19.50 -6.23 -8.02
C PRO A 257 -20.77 -6.75 -8.73
N PHE A 258 -21.55 -7.61 -8.09
CA PHE A 258 -22.81 -8.15 -8.59
C PHE A 258 -23.90 -7.98 -7.54
N ASP A 259 -25.17 -7.99 -7.94
CA ASP A 259 -26.30 -7.87 -7.03
C ASP A 259 -26.40 -9.15 -6.17
N PHE A 260 -26.43 -9.01 -4.84
CA PHE A 260 -26.58 -10.13 -3.91
C PHE A 260 -28.05 -10.31 -3.52
N PRO A 261 -28.65 -11.49 -3.74
CA PRO A 261 -29.95 -11.82 -3.16
C PRO A 261 -29.84 -11.91 -1.64
N ASP A 262 -30.78 -11.28 -0.92
CA ASP A 262 -30.77 -11.17 0.55
C ASP A 262 -30.61 -12.53 1.27
N GLU A 263 -31.13 -13.63 0.69
CA GLU A 263 -31.02 -14.98 1.24
C GLU A 263 -29.56 -15.46 1.43
N THR A 264 -28.60 -14.93 0.66
CA THR A 264 -27.17 -15.27 0.82
C THR A 264 -26.43 -14.43 1.86
N ALA A 265 -27.00 -13.31 2.33
CA ALA A 265 -26.33 -12.49 3.35
C ALA A 265 -26.20 -13.22 4.70
N ALA A 266 -27.19 -14.05 5.04
CA ALA A 266 -27.28 -14.72 6.34
C ALA A 266 -26.31 -15.90 6.52
N SER A 267 -25.85 -16.56 5.44
CA SER A 267 -24.81 -17.59 5.56
C SER A 267 -23.45 -16.98 5.87
N TYR A 268 -23.07 -15.91 5.15
CA TYR A 268 -21.75 -15.28 5.32
C TYR A 268 -21.50 -14.73 6.72
N GLU A 269 -22.52 -14.23 7.44
CA GLU A 269 -22.36 -13.84 8.86
C GLU A 269 -22.06 -15.04 9.79
N THR A 270 -22.45 -16.26 9.40
CA THR A 270 -22.21 -17.50 10.15
C THR A 270 -20.85 -18.11 9.81
N ASP A 271 -20.52 -18.16 8.51
CA ASP A 271 -19.29 -18.79 8.00
C ASP A 271 -18.01 -18.07 8.48
N ILE A 272 -18.06 -16.73 8.58
CA ILE A 272 -16.94 -15.88 9.07
C ILE A 272 -16.47 -16.25 10.48
N TYR A 273 -17.34 -16.81 11.33
CA TYR A 273 -16.97 -17.26 12.68
C TYR A 273 -16.49 -18.72 12.70
N GLN A 274 -17.07 -19.61 11.89
CA GLN A 274 -16.77 -21.05 11.95
C GLN A 274 -15.41 -21.44 11.35
N ASP A 275 -14.94 -20.75 10.30
CA ASP A 275 -13.63 -20.99 9.69
C ASP A 275 -12.45 -20.48 10.55
N ILE A 276 -12.72 -19.72 11.62
CA ILE A 276 -11.68 -19.12 12.49
C ILE A 276 -11.52 -19.91 13.81
N GLU A 277 -12.60 -20.45 14.39
CA GLU A 277 -12.53 -21.18 15.66
C GLU A 277 -11.94 -22.60 15.55
N GLN A 278 -11.90 -23.22 14.36
CA GLN A 278 -11.47 -24.62 14.19
C GLN A 278 -9.94 -24.87 14.25
N HIS A 279 -9.13 -23.85 14.54
CA HIS A 279 -7.65 -23.98 14.57
C HIS A 279 -6.99 -23.86 15.94
N ASP A 280 -7.74 -23.65 17.03
CA ASP A 280 -7.20 -23.38 18.37
C ASP A 280 -7.78 -24.33 19.45
N ASP A 281 -7.75 -25.65 19.18
CA ASP A 281 -7.70 -26.70 20.22
C ASP A 281 -7.48 -28.13 19.65
N SER A 282 -6.23 -28.54 19.45
CA SER A 282 -5.84 -29.96 19.64
C SER A 282 -4.32 -30.14 19.76
N GLU A 283 -3.84 -30.50 20.96
CA GLU A 283 -2.54 -31.15 21.09
C GLU A 283 -2.58 -32.53 20.41
N MET A 284 -1.61 -32.85 19.55
CA MET A 284 -1.38 -34.23 19.13
C MET A 284 0.11 -34.57 19.12
N ASP A 285 0.59 -35.09 20.24
CA ASP A 285 1.85 -35.81 20.35
C ASP A 285 1.81 -37.07 19.47
N LEU A 286 2.70 -37.13 18.48
CA LEU A 286 3.06 -38.36 17.78
C LEU A 286 4.57 -38.41 17.54
N THR A 287 5.23 -39.27 18.31
CA THR A 287 6.59 -39.74 18.07
C THR A 287 6.60 -40.92 17.08
N LEU A 288 7.81 -41.34 16.64
CA LEU A 288 8.11 -42.49 15.76
C LEU A 288 7.86 -42.22 14.24
N THR A 289 8.68 -42.67 13.28
CA THR A 289 10.02 -43.32 13.30
C THR A 289 10.73 -43.10 11.94
N GLU A 290 12.04 -43.37 11.85
CA GLU A 290 12.74 -43.43 10.56
C GLU A 290 12.36 -44.69 9.75
N GLU A 291 11.58 -44.57 8.66
CA GLU A 291 11.55 -45.61 7.61
C GLU A 291 11.11 -45.14 6.20
N ASP A 292 10.24 -44.13 6.07
CA ASP A 292 9.67 -43.70 4.76
C ASP A 292 10.64 -42.98 3.77
N LEU A 293 11.94 -42.98 4.05
CA LEU A 293 12.97 -42.48 3.15
C LEU A 293 13.72 -43.64 2.46
N ASN A 294 13.09 -44.33 1.50
CA ASN A 294 13.70 -44.87 0.24
C ASN A 294 12.81 -45.88 -0.53
N SER A 295 12.32 -45.52 -1.73
CA SER A 295 12.10 -46.45 -2.86
C SER A 295 11.85 -45.64 -4.16
N ILE A 296 12.85 -45.42 -5.03
CA ILE A 296 13.49 -46.32 -6.00
C ILE A 296 12.67 -46.53 -7.31
N ASN A 297 13.38 -46.34 -8.43
CA ASN A 297 12.88 -46.17 -9.79
C ASN A 297 12.96 -47.49 -10.62
N LYS A 298 12.32 -47.52 -11.81
CA LYS A 298 12.20 -48.61 -12.84
C LYS A 298 11.07 -49.63 -12.57
N GLN A 299 10.21 -49.95 -13.54
CA GLN A 299 10.57 -50.61 -14.82
C GLN A 299 9.75 -50.16 -16.05
N GLN A 300 9.99 -50.79 -17.21
CA GLN A 300 9.58 -50.36 -18.56
C GLN A 300 9.34 -51.56 -19.50
N ASN A 301 8.62 -51.33 -20.62
CA ASN A 301 8.57 -52.11 -21.89
C ASN A 301 7.60 -53.30 -22.06
N SER A 302 6.62 -53.09 -22.96
CA SER A 302 6.49 -53.80 -24.25
C SER A 302 5.88 -52.82 -25.29
N VAL A 303 6.41 -52.53 -26.49
CA VAL A 303 6.99 -53.31 -27.62
C VAL A 303 5.90 -53.74 -28.63
N ASN A 304 5.53 -52.89 -29.60
CA ASN A 304 5.95 -52.87 -31.03
C ASN A 304 4.99 -53.69 -31.94
N ASN A 305 4.94 -53.65 -33.29
CA ASN A 305 5.66 -53.01 -34.44
C ASN A 305 4.60 -52.93 -35.62
N GLU A 306 4.64 -52.27 -36.80
CA GLU A 306 5.59 -51.55 -37.72
C GLU A 306 4.81 -50.35 -38.38
N ASP A 307 5.05 -49.73 -39.55
CA ASP A 307 6.05 -49.81 -40.65
C ASP A 307 6.11 -48.47 -41.45
N SER A 308 7.24 -48.20 -42.14
CA SER A 308 7.45 -47.30 -43.30
C SER A 308 7.22 -45.75 -43.13
N SER A 309 7.96 -44.83 -43.76
CA SER A 309 9.23 -44.87 -44.53
C SER A 309 9.84 -43.46 -44.79
N ILE A 310 11.19 -43.37 -44.95
CA ILE A 310 11.98 -42.66 -46.02
C ILE A 310 11.62 -41.16 -46.35
N ASN A 311 12.52 -40.13 -46.42
CA ASN A 311 14.00 -40.00 -46.41
C ASN A 311 14.49 -38.54 -46.05
N SER A 312 15.83 -38.37 -45.90
CA SER A 312 16.77 -37.26 -46.29
C SER A 312 16.32 -35.78 -46.45
N GLU A 313 17.15 -34.73 -46.28
CA GLU A 313 18.58 -34.53 -46.63
C GLU A 313 19.41 -33.69 -45.59
N GLU A 314 20.67 -33.36 -45.89
CA GLU A 314 21.69 -32.84 -44.97
C GLU A 314 22.30 -31.46 -45.35
N LYS A 315 22.91 -30.76 -44.36
CA LYS A 315 24.12 -29.88 -44.50
C LYS A 315 23.99 -28.58 -45.36
N SER A 316 24.87 -27.56 -45.31
CA SER A 316 25.99 -27.22 -44.40
C SER A 316 26.34 -25.72 -44.39
N VAL A 317 26.92 -25.29 -43.26
CA VAL A 317 27.85 -24.16 -43.00
C VAL A 317 28.55 -23.50 -44.21
N ASN A 318 28.52 -22.16 -44.33
CA ASN A 318 29.73 -21.30 -44.29
C ASN A 318 29.58 -19.75 -44.35
N LYS A 319 30.50 -19.09 -43.61
CA LYS A 319 31.21 -17.81 -43.84
C LYS A 319 30.56 -16.42 -43.78
N GLN A 320 31.43 -15.50 -43.35
CA GLN A 320 31.31 -14.04 -43.22
C GLN A 320 31.61 -13.34 -44.56
N ASP A 321 31.29 -12.04 -44.71
CA ASP A 321 32.36 -11.01 -44.70
C ASP A 321 31.87 -9.54 -44.53
N ASN A 322 32.83 -8.64 -44.34
CA ASN A 322 32.75 -7.27 -43.80
C ASN A 322 32.22 -6.14 -44.71
N SER A 323 31.54 -5.14 -44.13
CA SER A 323 31.80 -3.66 -44.26
C SER A 323 30.69 -2.86 -43.54
N VAL A 324 30.84 -1.81 -42.70
CA VAL A 324 31.84 -0.74 -42.41
C VAL A 324 31.46 0.65 -42.97
N ASN A 325 30.95 1.53 -42.09
CA ASN A 325 30.88 3.02 -42.12
C ASN A 325 30.23 3.72 -43.34
N LYS A 326 29.38 4.75 -43.19
CA LYS A 326 29.65 6.06 -42.56
C LYS A 326 28.38 6.90 -42.33
N SER A 327 28.41 7.76 -41.32
CA SER A 327 27.59 8.99 -41.25
C SER A 327 28.36 10.20 -41.81
N PRO A 328 27.66 11.24 -42.29
CA PRO A 328 28.19 12.61 -42.28
C PRO A 328 27.23 13.64 -41.62
N ASN A 329 27.80 14.68 -41.03
CA ASN A 329 27.07 15.79 -40.39
C ASN A 329 26.72 16.92 -41.38
N SER A 330 25.67 17.70 -41.08
CA SER A 330 25.58 19.17 -41.22
C SER A 330 24.13 19.66 -40.96
N ILE A 331 23.82 20.90 -40.57
CA ILE A 331 24.45 21.96 -39.76
C ILE A 331 23.31 22.92 -39.34
N ASN A 332 23.54 23.81 -38.36
CA ASN A 332 22.57 24.81 -37.87
C ASN A 332 21.82 25.60 -38.96
N ASN A 333 20.60 26.04 -38.60
CA ASN A 333 20.26 27.46 -38.66
C ASN A 333 19.30 27.81 -37.52
N GLY A 334 19.45 29.00 -36.95
CA GLY A 334 18.56 29.55 -35.93
C GLY A 334 18.61 31.08 -35.97
N VAL A 335 17.50 31.72 -35.60
CA VAL A 335 17.41 33.16 -35.36
C VAL A 335 16.31 33.41 -34.33
N ASP A 336 16.59 34.31 -33.39
CA ASP A 336 15.66 34.77 -32.37
C ASP A 336 14.58 35.71 -32.94
N PHE A 337 13.53 35.98 -32.16
CA PHE A 337 13.10 37.36 -31.90
C PHE A 337 12.36 37.46 -30.55
N VAL A 338 12.24 38.70 -30.03
CA VAL A 338 12.10 39.00 -28.59
C VAL A 338 11.00 40.02 -28.34
N ASN A 339 10.22 39.80 -27.27
CA ASN A 339 9.34 40.70 -26.49
C ASN A 339 8.31 41.62 -27.19
N ASN A 340 7.14 41.76 -26.54
CA ASN A 340 6.87 42.96 -25.72
C ASN A 340 5.63 42.78 -24.82
N ASP A 341 5.65 43.51 -23.70
CA ASP A 341 4.68 43.49 -22.61
C ASP A 341 3.46 44.40 -22.87
N ALA A 342 2.36 44.18 -22.12
CA ALA A 342 1.33 45.18 -21.85
C ALA A 342 0.58 44.88 -20.52
N ASP A 343 0.47 45.88 -19.66
CA ASP A 343 0.06 45.83 -18.25
C ASP A 343 -1.43 45.55 -17.92
N SER A 344 -1.65 45.37 -16.60
CA SER A 344 -2.76 45.92 -15.78
C SER A 344 -4.04 45.07 -15.56
N VAL A 345 -4.82 45.21 -14.48
CA VAL A 345 -4.63 45.67 -13.05
C VAL A 345 -5.81 45.08 -12.23
N ASN A 346 -5.69 45.01 -10.90
CA ASN A 346 -6.69 44.50 -9.93
C ASN A 346 -8.14 45.04 -10.09
N ASN A 347 -9.14 44.28 -9.58
CA ASN A 347 -10.05 44.76 -8.51
C ASN A 347 -10.95 43.64 -7.91
N GLU A 348 -10.95 43.54 -6.57
CA GLU A 348 -12.07 43.09 -5.72
C GLU A 348 -12.94 44.34 -5.33
N PRO A 349 -14.07 44.31 -4.57
CA PRO A 349 -14.55 43.27 -3.64
C PRO A 349 -16.10 43.04 -3.45
N ASN A 350 -16.43 42.10 -2.55
CA ASN A 350 -17.52 42.11 -1.53
C ASN A 350 -19.00 41.72 -1.79
N SER A 351 -19.60 41.25 -0.68
CA SER A 351 -21.03 41.05 -0.30
C SER A 351 -21.71 39.71 -0.69
N ILE A 352 -22.14 38.83 0.24
CA ILE A 352 -23.24 38.89 1.25
C ILE A 352 -24.62 38.64 0.56
N ASN A 353 -25.49 37.70 0.95
CA ASN A 353 -25.97 37.42 2.33
C ASN A 353 -26.49 35.97 2.61
N ASN A 354 -26.84 35.77 3.89
CA ASN A 354 -27.42 34.61 4.60
C ASN A 354 -28.47 33.70 3.92
N GLY A 355 -28.55 32.48 4.47
CA GLY A 355 -29.70 31.55 4.36
C GLY A 355 -29.69 30.55 5.52
N SER A 356 -30.17 30.96 6.69
CA SER A 356 -30.21 30.15 7.92
C SER A 356 -31.65 29.74 8.26
N ASP A 357 -31.87 28.46 8.55
CA ASP A 357 -33.06 27.99 9.27
C ASP A 357 -32.65 26.94 10.32
N SER A 358 -33.38 26.92 11.43
CA SER A 358 -33.02 26.19 12.64
C SER A 358 -34.24 25.54 13.29
N ILE A 359 -34.09 24.30 13.78
CA ILE A 359 -35.02 23.74 14.78
C ILE A 359 -34.18 23.13 15.91
N ASN A 360 -34.24 23.78 17.08
CA ASN A 360 -33.77 23.18 18.33
C ASN A 360 -34.83 22.21 18.87
N ASN A 361 -34.39 21.16 19.56
CA ASN A 361 -35.15 20.59 20.68
C ASN A 361 -34.17 19.99 21.70
N GLU A 362 -34.40 20.31 22.96
CA GLU A 362 -33.63 19.93 24.16
C GLU A 362 -34.64 19.65 25.29
N PRO A 363 -34.30 18.97 26.40
CA PRO A 363 -32.99 18.38 26.75
C PRO A 363 -33.10 16.94 27.28
N SER A 364 -32.05 16.48 27.98
CA SER A 364 -32.03 15.37 28.96
C SER A 364 -31.93 13.91 28.48
N SER A 365 -30.82 13.59 27.81
CA SER A 365 -30.02 12.41 28.19
C SER A 365 -28.53 12.76 28.16
N SER A 366 -27.80 12.48 29.24
CA SER A 366 -26.38 12.80 29.37
C SER A 366 -25.52 11.71 28.73
N ASP A 367 -25.36 11.79 27.40
CA ASP A 367 -24.49 10.91 26.63
C ASP A 367 -23.08 11.52 26.49
N PRO A 368 -22.03 10.94 27.12
CA PRO A 368 -20.67 11.48 27.06
C PRO A 368 -20.07 11.52 25.65
N TYR A 369 -20.57 10.69 24.72
CA TYR A 369 -20.13 10.71 23.33
C TYR A 369 -20.68 11.93 22.58
N LYS A 370 -21.90 12.37 22.93
CA LYS A 370 -22.53 13.55 22.33
C LYS A 370 -21.89 14.85 22.81
N GLU A 371 -21.69 15.02 24.13
CA GLU A 371 -20.95 16.19 24.66
C GLU A 371 -19.57 16.32 24.02
N LYS A 372 -18.85 15.20 23.87
CA LYS A 372 -17.53 15.19 23.23
C LYS A 372 -17.60 15.65 21.76
N SER A 373 -18.56 15.15 20.98
CA SER A 373 -18.76 15.56 19.59
C SER A 373 -19.00 17.07 19.46
N GLU A 374 -19.89 17.61 20.29
CA GLU A 374 -20.17 19.04 20.28
C GLU A 374 -18.98 19.90 20.72
N ILE A 375 -18.16 19.44 21.67
CA ILE A 375 -16.94 20.14 22.10
C ILE A 375 -15.88 20.14 20.99
N ASP A 376 -15.66 19.00 20.33
CA ASP A 376 -14.68 18.91 19.24
C ASP A 376 -15.14 19.70 17.99
N GLU A 377 -16.45 19.81 17.71
CA GLU A 377 -17.01 20.76 16.72
C GLU A 377 -16.77 22.24 17.11
N LYS A 378 -17.05 22.62 18.37
CA LYS A 378 -16.81 23.98 18.89
C LYS A 378 -15.32 24.37 18.74
N LEU A 379 -14.41 23.45 19.06
CA LEU A 379 -12.96 23.61 18.85
C LEU A 379 -12.59 23.77 17.36
N TRP A 380 -13.17 22.96 16.48
CA TRP A 380 -12.92 23.03 15.03
C TRP A 380 -13.31 24.40 14.46
N ASN A 381 -14.46 24.94 14.87
CA ASN A 381 -14.97 26.24 14.44
C ASN A 381 -14.12 27.41 14.96
N ILE A 382 -13.72 27.40 16.24
CA ILE A 382 -12.79 28.41 16.80
C ILE A 382 -11.47 28.44 16.01
N ALA A 383 -10.95 27.28 15.63
CA ALA A 383 -9.68 27.17 14.90
C ALA A 383 -9.78 27.48 13.39
N GLU A 384 -10.97 27.68 12.82
CA GLU A 384 -11.15 27.84 11.38
C GLU A 384 -10.32 28.98 10.78
N LEU A 385 -10.25 30.14 11.46
CA LEU A 385 -9.50 31.30 10.98
C LEU A 385 -8.00 31.00 10.83
N ALA A 386 -7.43 30.13 11.68
CA ALA A 386 -6.04 29.69 11.62
C ALA A 386 -5.78 28.77 10.41
N ARG A 387 -6.75 27.92 10.07
CA ARG A 387 -6.67 26.99 8.93
C ARG A 387 -6.84 27.74 7.60
N ARG A 388 -7.90 28.55 7.47
CA ARG A 388 -8.18 29.35 6.26
C ARG A 388 -7.08 30.35 5.87
N LYS A 389 -6.29 30.87 6.83
CA LYS A 389 -5.24 31.88 6.56
C LYS A 389 -3.84 31.40 6.95
N LYS A 390 -3.02 31.05 5.94
CA LYS A 390 -1.61 30.58 6.11
C LYS A 390 -0.71 31.56 6.87
N ARG A 391 -0.96 32.87 6.80
CA ARG A 391 -0.32 33.91 7.62
C ARG A 391 -1.39 34.69 8.38
N LEU A 392 -1.14 34.93 9.67
CA LEU A 392 -1.98 35.71 10.58
C LEU A 392 -1.12 36.65 11.43
N PRO A 393 -1.66 37.78 11.91
CA PRO A 393 -0.99 38.58 12.93
C PRO A 393 -0.78 37.76 14.22
N PRO A 394 0.36 37.88 14.92
CA PRO A 394 0.63 37.06 16.11
C PRO A 394 -0.44 37.16 17.20
N SER A 395 -0.95 38.37 17.47
CA SER A 395 -2.03 38.63 18.44
C SER A 395 -3.35 37.91 18.11
N VAL A 396 -3.63 37.67 16.83
CA VAL A 396 -4.82 36.91 16.40
C VAL A 396 -4.62 35.42 16.65
N MET A 397 -3.42 34.89 16.37
CA MET A 397 -3.09 33.49 16.67
C MET A 397 -3.07 33.24 18.19
N GLU A 398 -2.50 34.16 18.98
CA GLU A 398 -2.53 34.13 20.44
C GLU A 398 -3.98 34.09 20.98
N ASN A 399 -4.88 34.92 20.44
CA ASN A 399 -6.27 34.93 20.86
C ASN A 399 -7.01 33.61 20.53
N ILE A 400 -6.80 33.03 19.33
CA ILE A 400 -7.38 31.73 18.97
C ILE A 400 -6.88 30.63 19.92
N ILE A 401 -5.57 30.58 20.21
CA ILE A 401 -4.98 29.61 21.16
C ILE A 401 -5.66 29.74 22.54
N LEU A 402 -5.88 30.96 23.03
CA LEU A 402 -6.56 31.19 24.31
C LEU A 402 -8.03 30.74 24.30
N GLN A 403 -8.76 30.96 23.20
CA GLN A 403 -10.14 30.46 23.06
C GLN A 403 -10.21 28.93 23.06
N LEU A 404 -9.29 28.25 22.35
CA LEU A 404 -9.22 26.78 22.32
C LEU A 404 -8.88 26.20 23.69
N CYS A 405 -7.83 26.71 24.33
CA CYS A 405 -7.39 26.29 25.66
C CYS A 405 -8.40 26.62 26.78
N ALA A 406 -9.42 27.44 26.51
CA ALA A 406 -10.53 27.70 27.42
C ALA A 406 -11.69 26.69 27.31
N GLN A 407 -11.83 25.96 26.19
CA GLN A 407 -12.87 24.92 26.04
C GLN A 407 -12.49 23.63 26.78
N ARG A 408 -11.24 23.16 26.59
CA ARG A 408 -10.66 22.04 27.33
C ARG A 408 -9.13 22.13 27.34
N PRO A 409 -8.43 21.42 28.26
CA PRO A 409 -6.99 21.22 28.15
C PRO A 409 -6.64 20.50 26.85
N LEU A 410 -5.68 21.02 26.10
CA LEU A 410 -5.26 20.53 24.78
C LEU A 410 -3.76 20.23 24.74
N MET A 411 -3.39 19.05 24.26
CA MET A 411 -1.99 18.68 24.04
C MET A 411 -1.37 19.49 22.88
N LEU A 412 -0.04 19.61 22.85
CA LEU A 412 0.68 20.28 21.74
C LEU A 412 0.29 19.71 20.36
N LYS A 413 0.07 18.40 20.29
CA LYS A 413 -0.37 17.69 19.08
C LYS A 413 -1.80 18.05 18.66
N GLU A 414 -2.70 18.28 19.61
CA GLU A 414 -4.08 18.68 19.34
C GLU A 414 -4.15 20.13 18.86
N LEU A 415 -3.43 21.06 19.50
CA LEU A 415 -3.30 22.44 19.04
C LEU A 415 -2.68 22.52 17.63
N ALA A 416 -1.67 21.70 17.36
CA ALA A 416 -1.05 21.59 16.02
C ALA A 416 -2.04 21.12 14.94
N ALA A 417 -2.88 20.13 15.27
CA ALA A 417 -3.92 19.62 14.37
C ALA A 417 -5.03 20.65 14.15
N LEU A 418 -5.61 21.20 15.22
CA LEU A 418 -6.70 22.17 15.17
C LEU A 418 -6.32 23.43 14.37
N LEU A 419 -5.10 23.95 14.56
CA LEU A 419 -4.64 25.19 13.93
C LEU A 419 -3.99 24.98 12.55
N GLU A 420 -3.80 23.73 12.10
CA GLU A 420 -2.93 23.35 10.97
C GLU A 420 -1.55 24.03 11.03
N ARG A 421 -0.80 23.81 12.12
CA ARG A 421 0.56 24.37 12.32
C ARG A 421 1.51 23.32 12.89
N THR A 422 2.81 23.50 12.67
CA THR A 422 3.82 22.58 13.21
C THR A 422 3.90 22.66 14.74
N PRO A 423 4.04 21.53 15.47
CA PRO A 423 4.18 21.52 16.93
C PRO A 423 5.28 22.46 17.44
N ASP A 424 6.47 22.43 16.83
CA ASP A 424 7.60 23.28 17.22
C ASP A 424 7.36 24.76 16.86
N GLY A 425 6.65 25.00 15.76
CA GLY A 425 6.21 26.34 15.36
C GLY A 425 5.24 26.97 16.36
N LEU A 426 4.32 26.19 16.91
CA LEU A 426 3.43 26.64 17.99
C LEU A 426 4.15 26.80 19.32
N ARG A 427 4.99 25.82 19.70
CA ARG A 427 5.78 25.85 20.93
C ARG A 427 6.66 27.09 21.01
N ASN A 428 7.47 27.33 19.98
CA ASN A 428 8.56 28.31 20.03
C ASN A 428 8.09 29.76 19.77
N ASN A 429 7.02 29.96 19.00
CA ASN A 429 6.56 31.32 18.64
C ASN A 429 5.37 31.82 19.47
N TYR A 430 4.62 30.94 20.15
CA TYR A 430 3.38 31.31 20.84
C TYR A 430 3.27 30.71 22.25
N LEU A 431 3.39 29.40 22.40
CA LEU A 431 3.04 28.74 23.66
C LEU A 431 4.05 29.01 24.78
N GLY A 432 5.35 29.15 24.47
CA GLY A 432 6.35 29.61 25.44
C GLY A 432 6.01 31.01 25.98
N LYS A 433 5.82 31.97 25.08
CA LYS A 433 5.40 33.35 25.42
C LYS A 433 4.10 33.37 26.23
N LEU A 434 3.07 32.61 25.86
CA LEU A 434 1.78 32.59 26.58
C LEU A 434 1.87 31.94 27.97
N LEU A 435 2.83 31.03 28.21
CA LEU A 435 3.18 30.53 29.55
C LEU A 435 3.91 31.60 30.37
N GLU A 436 4.90 32.28 29.78
CA GLU A 436 5.66 33.36 30.43
C GLU A 436 4.79 34.56 30.80
N GLU A 437 3.81 34.90 29.95
CA GLU A 437 2.78 35.92 30.21
C GLU A 437 1.66 35.42 31.15
N GLY A 438 1.71 34.17 31.62
CA GLY A 438 0.74 33.59 32.56
C GLY A 438 -0.68 33.38 32.01
N LYS A 439 -0.88 33.50 30.68
CA LYS A 439 -2.22 33.43 30.04
C LYS A 439 -2.70 31.99 29.83
N ILE A 440 -1.77 31.04 29.72
CA ILE A 440 -2.03 29.60 29.76
C ILE A 440 -1.17 28.95 30.84
N CYS A 441 -1.60 27.77 31.32
CA CYS A 441 -0.82 26.95 32.25
C CYS A 441 -0.74 25.49 31.76
N LEU A 442 0.20 24.73 32.34
CA LEU A 442 0.37 23.29 32.08
C LEU A 442 -0.58 22.47 32.95
N LYS A 443 -1.13 21.39 32.40
CA LYS A 443 -2.00 20.44 33.12
C LYS A 443 -1.27 19.66 34.22
N TYR A 444 0.04 19.47 34.06
CA TYR A 444 0.91 18.83 35.05
C TYR A 444 2.16 19.70 35.27
N PRO A 445 2.06 20.78 36.08
CA PRO A 445 3.18 21.72 36.27
C PRO A 445 4.44 21.05 36.83
N ASP A 446 4.26 20.17 37.82
CA ASP A 446 5.35 19.48 38.51
C ASP A 446 6.05 18.40 37.65
N GLN A 447 5.48 18.08 36.48
CA GLN A 447 6.00 17.07 35.56
C GLN A 447 5.99 17.60 34.12
N PRO A 448 6.91 18.49 33.73
CA PRO A 448 6.95 19.09 32.39
C PRO A 448 6.89 18.06 31.25
N ASN A 449 7.56 16.92 31.42
CA ASN A 449 7.65 15.82 30.44
C ASN A 449 6.53 14.75 30.56
N HIS A 450 5.45 14.99 31.32
CA HIS A 450 4.38 14.01 31.50
C HIS A 450 3.74 13.60 30.15
N PRO A 451 3.52 12.29 29.86
CA PRO A 451 3.05 11.84 28.54
C PRO A 451 1.66 12.34 28.14
N ARG A 452 0.85 12.84 29.11
CA ARG A 452 -0.44 13.50 28.87
C ARG A 452 -0.39 15.02 29.14
N GLN A 453 0.79 15.66 29.00
CA GLN A 453 0.94 17.10 29.17
C GLN A 453 0.09 17.89 28.17
N ALA A 454 -0.64 18.87 28.68
CA ALA A 454 -1.59 19.70 27.93
C ALA A 454 -1.55 21.14 28.43
N TYR A 455 -1.95 22.08 27.58
CA TYR A 455 -2.13 23.49 27.91
C TYR A 455 -3.61 23.76 28.19
N MET A 456 -3.91 24.60 29.17
CA MET A 456 -5.25 25.16 29.38
C MET A 456 -5.15 26.66 29.64
N LYS A 457 -6.24 27.42 29.47
CA LYS A 457 -6.29 28.83 29.87
C LYS A 457 -6.02 28.91 31.38
N ALA A 458 -5.17 29.84 31.81
CA ALA A 458 -4.98 30.08 33.23
C ALA A 458 -6.30 30.54 33.88
N PRO A 459 -6.58 30.15 35.15
CA PRO A 459 -7.63 30.80 35.93
C PRO A 459 -7.29 32.28 36.14
N GLU A 460 -8.33 33.12 36.18
CA GLU A 460 -8.25 34.57 36.43
C GLU A 460 -8.20 34.90 37.93
#